data_AF-A0A1D3UWR0-F1
#
_entry.id   AF-A0A1D3UWR0-F1
#
_cell.length_a   1.000
_cell.length_b   1.000
_cell.length_c   1.000
_cell.angle_alpha   90.00
_cell.angle_beta   90.00
_cell.angle_gamma   90.00
#
_symmetry.space_group_name_H-M   'P 1'
#
loop_
_entity.id
_entity.type
_entity.pdbx_description
1 polymer ?
#
loop_
_entity_poly.entity_id
_entity_poly.type
_entity_poly.pdbx_seq_one_letter_code
_entity_poly.pdbx_strand_id
1 'polypeptide(L)'
;MKSFITLHPTNLNKIAQGTQQAKTVLARLANPIFQNIRFTLSALVLFFMPFSFRLIAQTPAESDMTFLTEGHGKAFYIHVDAAPDDENEIGQHSLYMKDLANGSFTRLFQTSPYGKEGSKLKIKKEGIYTDGGIEIIDEIVLLSESKILISGCPDARNIYSYIYDLTTGKAVFLDVYSGYVDTVEEDGRPLIKMSTYAYRPNGGGRYGIYVYFDMEGNKIRKEDAPEDEDY
;
A
#
# COMPACT_ATOMS: atom_id res chain seq x y z
N MET A 1 22.73 -51.81 -66.82
CA MET A 1 22.81 -52.71 -65.65
C MET A 1 21.90 -52.15 -64.56
N LYS A 2 20.83 -52.86 -64.20
CA LYS A 2 19.94 -52.49 -63.07
C LYS A 2 20.27 -53.41 -61.89
N SER A 3 20.71 -52.85 -60.77
CA SER A 3 20.89 -53.58 -59.51
C SER A 3 19.56 -53.64 -58.76
N PHE A 4 19.11 -54.85 -58.45
CA PHE A 4 18.01 -55.09 -57.52
C PHE A 4 18.57 -55.11 -56.10
N ILE A 5 18.04 -54.26 -55.22
CA ILE A 5 18.27 -54.36 -53.77
C ILE A 5 17.19 -55.29 -53.22
N THR A 6 17.59 -56.48 -52.83
CA THR A 6 16.74 -57.45 -52.12
C THR A 6 16.70 -57.06 -50.65
N LEU A 7 15.55 -56.59 -50.15
CA LEU A 7 15.33 -56.35 -48.72
C LEU A 7 15.00 -57.67 -48.02
N HIS A 8 15.80 -58.05 -47.03
CA HIS A 8 15.58 -59.23 -46.19
C HIS A 8 14.30 -59.08 -45.32
N PRO A 9 13.51 -60.15 -45.13
CA PRO A 9 12.20 -60.10 -44.45
C PRO A 9 12.26 -59.94 -42.91
N THR A 10 13.42 -59.71 -42.31
CA THR A 10 13.59 -59.66 -40.85
C THR A 10 13.22 -58.33 -40.18
N ASN A 11 12.90 -57.27 -40.94
CA ASN A 11 12.63 -55.93 -40.39
C ASN A 11 11.15 -55.51 -40.34
N LEU A 12 10.22 -56.29 -40.89
CA LEU A 12 8.78 -55.96 -40.83
C LEU A 12 8.10 -56.41 -39.53
N ASN A 13 8.58 -57.48 -38.89
CA ASN A 13 7.97 -58.01 -37.66
C ASN A 13 8.25 -57.16 -36.41
N LYS A 14 9.35 -56.40 -36.35
CA LYS A 14 9.64 -55.50 -35.22
C LYS A 14 8.75 -54.25 -35.21
N ILE A 15 8.35 -53.76 -36.38
CA ILE A 15 7.49 -52.57 -36.51
C ILE A 15 6.03 -52.92 -36.17
N ALA A 16 5.55 -54.11 -36.56
CA ALA A 16 4.20 -54.57 -36.24
C ALA A 16 3.97 -54.80 -34.72
N GLN A 17 4.98 -55.31 -34.00
CA GLN A 17 4.88 -55.58 -32.55
C GLN A 17 4.86 -54.30 -31.70
N GLY A 18 5.65 -53.27 -32.05
CA GLY A 18 5.62 -51.98 -31.35
C GLY A 18 4.29 -51.23 -31.49
N THR A 19 3.61 -51.39 -32.63
CA THR A 19 2.35 -50.69 -32.92
C THR A 19 1.14 -51.34 -32.21
N GLN A 20 1.16 -52.65 -31.96
CA GLN A 20 0.13 -53.33 -31.17
C GLN A 20 0.31 -53.14 -29.66
N GLN A 21 1.54 -53.10 -29.13
CA GLN A 21 1.76 -52.76 -27.72
C GLN A 21 1.29 -51.35 -27.37
N ALA A 22 1.54 -50.36 -28.23
CA ALA A 22 1.06 -48.99 -28.01
C ALA A 22 -0.48 -48.87 -27.99
N LYS A 23 -1.18 -49.59 -28.88
CA LYS A 23 -2.66 -49.61 -28.90
C LYS A 23 -3.26 -50.32 -27.68
N THR A 24 -2.59 -51.33 -27.13
CA THR A 24 -3.10 -52.13 -26.01
C THR A 24 -2.91 -51.43 -24.66
N VAL A 25 -1.87 -50.61 -24.50
CA VAL A 25 -1.65 -49.79 -23.30
C VAL A 25 -2.62 -48.59 -23.24
N LEU A 26 -2.87 -47.92 -24.38
CA LEU A 26 -3.86 -46.85 -24.47
C LEU A 26 -5.30 -47.34 -24.22
N ALA A 27 -5.65 -48.54 -24.68
CA ALA A 27 -6.96 -49.14 -24.42
C ALA A 27 -7.17 -49.57 -22.95
N ARG A 28 -6.11 -49.97 -22.23
CA ARG A 28 -6.18 -50.30 -20.79
C ARG A 28 -6.26 -49.07 -19.88
N LEU A 29 -5.73 -47.92 -20.30
CA LEU A 29 -5.82 -46.66 -19.55
C LEU A 29 -7.16 -45.93 -19.74
N ALA A 30 -7.86 -46.15 -20.84
CA ALA A 30 -9.17 -45.51 -21.10
C ALA A 30 -10.36 -46.22 -20.43
N ASN A 31 -10.22 -47.50 -20.05
CA ASN A 31 -11.36 -48.30 -19.62
C ASN A 31 -11.81 -48.14 -18.14
N PRO A 32 -11.02 -47.63 -17.18
CA PRO A 32 -11.55 -47.29 -15.86
C PRO A 32 -12.13 -45.86 -15.79
N ILE A 33 -11.85 -45.00 -16.78
CA ILE A 33 -12.29 -43.59 -16.79
C ILE A 33 -13.79 -43.46 -17.10
N PHE A 34 -14.35 -44.38 -17.90
CA PHE A 34 -15.75 -44.29 -18.34
C PHE A 34 -16.77 -45.06 -17.49
N GLN A 35 -16.35 -45.93 -16.57
CA GLN A 35 -17.30 -46.68 -15.73
C GLN A 35 -17.61 -46.06 -14.37
N ASN A 36 -16.91 -44.99 -13.97
CA ASN A 36 -17.11 -44.34 -12.67
C ASN A 36 -17.27 -42.81 -12.78
N ILE A 37 -18.25 -42.36 -13.58
CA ILE A 37 -18.64 -40.93 -13.71
C ILE A 37 -19.06 -40.33 -12.35
N ARG A 38 -19.43 -41.15 -11.35
CA ARG A 38 -19.77 -40.68 -10.00
C ARG A 38 -18.58 -40.45 -9.07
N PHE A 39 -17.37 -40.89 -9.43
CA PHE A 39 -16.17 -40.71 -8.58
C PHE A 39 -15.16 -39.70 -9.13
N THR A 40 -15.22 -39.35 -10.42
CA THR A 40 -14.38 -38.28 -11.01
C THR A 40 -14.89 -36.87 -10.69
N LEU A 41 -16.15 -36.72 -10.27
CA LEU A 41 -16.65 -35.41 -9.80
C LEU A 41 -16.07 -35.02 -8.42
N SER A 42 -15.70 -35.99 -7.58
CA SER A 42 -15.14 -35.72 -6.24
C SER A 42 -13.68 -35.27 -6.29
N ALA A 43 -12.96 -35.56 -7.37
CA ALA A 43 -11.57 -35.13 -7.55
C ALA A 43 -11.46 -33.73 -8.20
N LEU A 44 -12.49 -33.27 -8.91
CA LEU A 44 -12.49 -31.94 -9.53
C LEU A 44 -12.83 -30.81 -8.53
N VAL A 45 -13.51 -31.14 -7.42
CA VAL A 45 -13.81 -30.17 -6.34
C VAL A 45 -12.59 -29.88 -5.45
N LEU A 46 -11.53 -30.70 -5.50
CA LEU A 46 -10.33 -30.53 -4.66
C LEU A 46 -9.16 -29.83 -5.37
N PHE A 47 -9.28 -29.46 -6.65
CA PHE A 47 -8.17 -28.87 -7.43
C PHE A 47 -8.32 -27.37 -7.74
N PHE A 48 -9.38 -26.72 -7.25
CA PHE A 48 -9.60 -25.26 -7.33
C PHE A 48 -9.60 -24.58 -5.95
N MET A 49 -8.75 -25.05 -5.05
CA MET A 49 -8.43 -24.29 -3.85
C MET A 49 -6.92 -24.15 -3.71
N PRO A 50 -6.30 -23.07 -4.23
CA PRO A 50 -5.43 -22.31 -3.36
C PRO A 50 -6.38 -21.52 -2.45
N PHE A 51 -6.97 -22.18 -1.45
CA PHE A 51 -7.47 -21.46 -0.29
C PHE A 51 -6.23 -21.05 0.49
N SER A 52 -5.49 -20.08 -0.07
CA SER A 52 -4.94 -19.07 0.79
C SER A 52 -6.15 -18.46 1.47
N PHE A 53 -6.45 -18.90 2.69
CA PHE A 53 -7.00 -18.00 3.69
C PHE A 53 -5.95 -16.87 3.81
N ARG A 54 -5.93 -15.95 2.83
CA ARG A 54 -5.82 -14.56 3.21
C ARG A 54 -7.08 -14.39 4.03
N LEU A 55 -6.91 -14.32 5.35
CA LEU A 55 -7.86 -13.61 6.17
C LEU A 55 -8.00 -12.25 5.45
N ILE A 56 -9.01 -12.10 4.59
CA ILE A 56 -9.40 -10.78 4.16
C ILE A 56 -9.91 -10.21 5.46
N ALA A 57 -9.05 -9.46 6.15
CA ALA A 57 -9.44 -8.74 7.34
C ALA A 57 -10.72 -8.01 6.95
N GLN A 58 -11.83 -8.44 7.54
CA GLN A 58 -13.12 -7.89 7.21
C GLN A 58 -13.02 -6.39 7.45
N THR A 59 -13.40 -5.58 6.47
CA THR A 59 -13.45 -4.13 6.68
C THR A 59 -14.26 -3.88 7.95
N PRO A 60 -13.73 -3.13 8.92
CA PRO A 60 -14.44 -2.84 10.16
C PRO A 60 -15.79 -2.18 9.85
N ALA A 61 -16.75 -2.29 10.78
CA ALA A 61 -17.95 -1.48 10.67
C ALA A 61 -17.57 0.00 10.79
N GLU A 62 -18.26 0.88 10.07
CA GLU A 62 -18.01 2.34 10.15
C GLU A 62 -18.17 2.87 11.58
N SER A 63 -19.04 2.25 12.40
CA SER A 63 -19.21 2.56 13.82
C SER A 63 -17.96 2.30 14.67
N ASP A 64 -17.05 1.47 14.19
CA ASP A 64 -15.82 1.08 14.89
C ASP A 64 -14.60 1.90 14.42
N MET A 65 -14.85 2.92 13.60
CA MET A 65 -13.85 3.83 13.07
C MET A 65 -14.13 5.27 13.52
N THR A 66 -13.06 6.04 13.71
CA THR A 66 -13.13 7.47 14.01
C THR A 66 -13.06 8.26 12.70
N PHE A 67 -14.04 9.11 12.44
CA PHE A 67 -14.03 10.04 11.32
C PHE A 67 -12.94 11.10 11.49
N LEU A 68 -12.20 11.40 10.43
CA LEU A 68 -11.16 12.44 10.41
C LEU A 68 -11.61 13.66 9.58
N THR A 69 -11.96 13.45 8.30
CA THR A 69 -12.32 14.53 7.38
C THR A 69 -13.07 14.02 6.14
N GLU A 70 -13.74 14.90 5.40
CA GLU A 70 -14.39 14.60 4.13
C GLU A 70 -14.27 15.72 3.10
N GLY A 71 -14.32 15.34 1.83
CA GLY A 71 -14.25 16.25 0.69
C GLY A 71 -13.85 15.51 -0.58
N HIS A 72 -14.03 16.15 -1.75
CA HIS A 72 -13.69 15.56 -3.06
C HIS A 72 -14.31 14.16 -3.29
N GLY A 73 -15.54 13.95 -2.80
CA GLY A 73 -16.27 12.68 -2.90
C GLY A 73 -15.71 11.57 -2.02
N LYS A 74 -14.87 11.88 -1.02
CA LYS A 74 -14.21 10.92 -0.14
C LYS A 74 -14.39 11.32 1.32
N ALA A 75 -14.44 10.33 2.21
CA ALA A 75 -14.33 10.54 3.65
C ALA A 75 -13.22 9.64 4.22
N PHE A 76 -12.49 10.14 5.20
CA PHE A 76 -11.33 9.46 5.78
C PHE A 76 -11.61 9.10 7.23
N TYR A 77 -11.25 7.87 7.59
CA TYR A 77 -11.51 7.29 8.89
C TYR A 77 -10.28 6.55 9.39
N ILE A 78 -10.09 6.55 10.70
CA ILE A 78 -9.04 5.78 11.36
C ILE A 78 -9.67 4.65 12.19
N HIS A 79 -9.12 3.45 12.06
CA HIS A 79 -9.47 2.31 12.90
C HIS A 79 -8.28 1.95 13.79
N VAL A 80 -8.53 1.67 15.08
CA VAL A 80 -7.53 1.17 16.02
C VAL A 80 -7.35 -0.33 15.80
N ASP A 81 -6.23 -0.74 15.22
CA ASP A 81 -5.91 -2.17 15.03
C ASP A 81 -5.33 -2.78 16.31
N ALA A 82 -4.52 -2.00 17.03
CA ALA A 82 -3.97 -2.35 18.33
C ALA A 82 -3.87 -1.10 19.20
N ALA A 83 -4.45 -1.15 20.40
CA ALA A 83 -4.31 -0.10 21.40
C ALA A 83 -2.83 0.03 21.83
N PRO A 84 -2.39 1.19 22.33
CA PRO A 84 -1.07 1.32 22.92
C PRO A 84 -0.92 0.39 24.14
N ASP A 85 0.30 -0.13 24.35
CA ASP A 85 0.59 -1.05 25.46
C ASP A 85 0.67 -0.31 26.81
N ASP A 86 1.02 0.99 26.79
CA ASP A 86 1.00 1.91 27.94
C ASP A 86 0.68 3.37 27.53
N GLU A 87 0.60 4.28 28.50
CA GLU A 87 0.23 5.69 28.31
C GLU A 87 1.24 6.53 27.51
N ASN A 88 2.47 6.04 27.34
CA ASN A 88 3.54 6.71 26.59
C ASN A 88 3.74 6.10 25.19
N GLU A 89 2.99 5.06 24.85
CA GLU A 89 3.02 4.45 23.54
C GLU A 89 1.88 4.94 22.65
N ILE A 90 2.09 4.81 21.34
CA ILE A 90 1.08 5.09 20.33
C ILE A 90 0.53 3.77 19.78
N GLY A 91 -0.79 3.70 19.66
CA GLY A 91 -1.48 2.55 19.09
C GLY A 91 -1.16 2.37 17.60
N GLN A 92 -1.41 1.17 17.09
CA GLN A 92 -1.36 0.89 15.67
C GLN A 92 -2.75 1.13 15.04
N HIS A 93 -2.75 1.85 13.94
CA HIS A 93 -3.98 2.30 13.30
C HIS A 93 -3.99 2.01 11.81
N SER A 94 -5.17 1.79 11.25
CA SER A 94 -5.40 1.70 9.82
C SER A 94 -6.16 2.91 9.31
N LEU A 95 -5.64 3.52 8.25
CA LEU A 95 -6.33 4.58 7.53
C LEU A 95 -7.26 3.97 6.48
N TYR A 96 -8.52 4.34 6.55
CA TYR A 96 -9.55 3.97 5.59
C TYR A 96 -10.06 5.20 4.84
N MET A 97 -10.31 5.00 3.56
CA MET A 97 -10.99 5.94 2.68
C MET A 97 -12.32 5.35 2.26
N LYS A 98 -13.40 6.10 2.47
CA LYS A 98 -14.75 5.80 1.98
C LYS A 98 -15.00 6.60 0.71
N ASP A 99 -15.37 5.92 -0.37
CA ASP A 99 -15.94 6.56 -1.55
C ASP A 99 -17.41 6.92 -1.25
N LEU A 100 -17.73 8.21 -1.29
CA LEU A 100 -19.06 8.70 -0.92
C LEU A 100 -20.13 8.37 -1.96
N ALA A 101 -19.75 8.11 -3.22
CA ALA A 101 -20.71 7.81 -4.28
C ALA A 101 -21.30 6.40 -4.16
N ASN A 102 -20.51 5.43 -3.69
CA ASN A 102 -20.93 4.03 -3.58
C ASN A 102 -20.84 3.47 -2.15
N GLY A 103 -20.32 4.24 -1.19
CA GLY A 103 -20.18 3.86 0.21
C GLY A 103 -19.07 2.84 0.49
N SER A 104 -18.25 2.49 -0.51
CA SER A 104 -17.21 1.48 -0.36
C SER A 104 -16.00 1.99 0.41
N PHE A 105 -15.45 1.13 1.27
CA PHE A 105 -14.24 1.42 2.04
C PHE A 105 -13.03 0.75 1.41
N THR A 106 -11.94 1.51 1.33
CA THR A 106 -10.61 1.04 0.94
C THR A 106 -9.65 1.34 2.08
N ARG A 107 -8.98 0.30 2.59
CA ARG A 107 -7.85 0.47 3.52
C ARG A 107 -6.65 1.00 2.73
N LEU A 108 -6.14 2.17 3.08
CA LEU A 108 -4.98 2.78 2.42
C LEU A 108 -3.68 2.16 2.93
N PHE A 109 -3.48 2.20 4.25
CA PHE A 109 -2.31 1.62 4.90
C PHE A 109 -2.55 1.46 6.41
N GLN A 110 -1.64 0.75 7.05
CA GLN A 110 -1.51 0.62 8.50
C GLN A 110 -0.28 1.37 8.99
N THR A 111 -0.40 2.11 10.08
CA THR A 111 0.74 2.79 10.71
C THR A 111 1.77 1.80 11.22
N SER A 112 3.01 2.25 11.31
CA SER A 112 4.17 1.48 11.78
C SER A 112 4.86 2.26 12.91
N PRO A 113 4.18 2.46 14.05
CA PRO A 113 4.71 3.26 15.15
C PRO A 113 6.01 2.65 15.69
N TYR A 114 7.06 3.45 15.83
CA TYR A 114 8.36 3.03 16.39
C TYR A 114 8.94 1.74 15.77
N GLY A 115 8.66 1.48 14.49
CA GLY A 115 9.11 0.28 13.79
C GLY A 115 8.30 -1.00 14.08
N LYS A 116 7.16 -0.92 14.79
CA LYS A 116 6.17 -2.01 14.87
C LYS A 116 5.72 -2.40 13.46
N GLU A 117 5.46 -3.69 13.22
CA GLU A 117 5.13 -4.20 11.88
C GLU A 117 3.84 -3.56 11.34
N GLY A 118 3.96 -2.69 10.34
CA GLY A 118 2.84 -2.03 9.66
C GLY A 118 2.98 -2.10 8.14
N SER A 119 2.24 -1.26 7.42
CA SER A 119 2.35 -1.21 5.96
C SER A 119 3.68 -0.60 5.54
N LYS A 120 4.43 -1.31 4.69
CA LYS A 120 5.64 -0.78 4.05
C LYS A 120 5.25 0.06 2.83
N LEU A 121 5.44 1.37 2.95
CA LEU A 121 5.17 2.36 1.92
C LEU A 121 6.46 2.82 1.26
N LYS A 122 6.36 3.31 0.03
CA LYS A 122 7.45 4.08 -0.60
C LYS A 122 7.35 5.53 -0.14
N ILE A 123 8.28 5.97 0.69
CA ILE A 123 8.32 7.32 1.24
C ILE A 123 9.54 8.05 0.70
N LYS A 124 9.33 9.23 0.10
CA LYS A 124 10.41 10.12 -0.35
C LYS A 124 10.92 10.94 0.83
N LYS A 125 12.22 10.82 1.12
CA LYS A 125 12.94 11.69 2.06
C LYS A 125 14.22 12.16 1.37
N GLU A 126 14.54 13.44 1.47
CA GLU A 126 15.74 14.04 0.87
C GLU A 126 15.93 13.70 -0.63
N GLY A 127 14.82 13.61 -1.37
CA GLY A 127 14.84 13.32 -2.81
C GLY A 127 14.82 11.84 -3.19
N ILE A 128 14.95 10.91 -2.23
CA ILE A 128 15.05 9.47 -2.51
C ILE A 128 13.85 8.73 -1.91
N TYR A 129 13.26 7.80 -2.68
CA TYR A 129 12.23 6.89 -2.16
C TYR A 129 12.86 5.67 -1.51
N THR A 130 12.49 5.41 -0.27
CA THR A 130 12.86 4.20 0.48
C THR A 130 11.61 3.50 1.01
N ASP A 131 11.75 2.25 1.42
CA ASP A 131 10.69 1.57 2.17
C ASP A 131 10.64 2.13 3.60
N GLY A 132 9.45 2.49 4.05
CA GLY A 132 9.21 3.03 5.40
C GLY A 132 7.75 2.90 5.80
N GLY A 133 7.39 3.46 6.95
CA GLY A 133 6.02 3.51 7.43
C GLY A 133 5.68 4.91 7.92
N ILE A 134 4.38 5.23 7.94
CA ILE A 134 3.86 6.42 8.64
C ILE A 134 3.60 5.99 10.07
N GLU A 135 4.16 6.72 11.04
CA GLU A 135 4.15 6.31 12.45
C GLU A 135 2.81 6.58 13.13
N ILE A 136 2.17 7.70 12.81
CA ILE A 136 0.96 8.20 13.47
C ILE A 136 0.10 9.02 12.50
N ILE A 137 -1.19 9.11 12.79
CA ILE A 137 -2.18 9.91 12.07
C ILE A 137 -3.04 10.61 13.12
N ASP A 138 -2.78 11.89 13.36
CA ASP A 138 -3.63 12.73 14.21
C ASP A 138 -4.56 13.60 13.36
N GLU A 139 -4.06 14.07 12.21
CA GLU A 139 -4.78 14.98 11.33
C GLU A 139 -4.63 14.56 9.85
N ILE A 140 -5.69 14.81 9.08
CA ILE A 140 -5.68 14.75 7.62
C ILE A 140 -6.22 16.05 7.03
N VAL A 141 -5.45 16.65 6.13
CA VAL A 141 -5.88 17.79 5.30
C VAL A 141 -6.03 17.34 3.84
N LEU A 142 -7.14 17.71 3.22
CA LEU A 142 -7.40 17.42 1.81
C LEU A 142 -6.68 18.46 0.94
N LEU A 143 -5.62 18.03 0.25
CA LEU A 143 -4.83 18.91 -0.61
C LEU A 143 -5.42 18.97 -2.03
N SER A 144 -5.93 17.83 -2.53
CA SER A 144 -6.63 17.73 -3.82
C SER A 144 -7.43 16.42 -3.88
N GLU A 145 -8.09 16.13 -5.00
CA GLU A 145 -8.81 14.87 -5.20
C GLU A 145 -7.93 13.62 -5.09
N SER A 146 -6.61 13.76 -5.27
CA SER A 146 -5.63 12.67 -5.32
C SER A 146 -4.56 12.73 -4.23
N LYS A 147 -4.53 13.78 -3.41
CA LYS A 147 -3.50 13.98 -2.39
C LYS A 147 -4.10 14.44 -1.07
N ILE A 148 -3.56 13.89 -0.01
CA ILE A 148 -3.85 14.31 1.36
C ILE A 148 -2.54 14.63 2.08
N LEU A 149 -2.59 15.58 3.02
CA LEU A 149 -1.55 15.77 4.00
C LEU A 149 -1.92 14.96 5.23
N ILE A 150 -0.98 14.20 5.76
CA ILE A 150 -1.12 13.40 6.97
C ILE A 150 -0.12 13.95 7.98
N SER A 151 -0.59 14.32 9.16
CA SER A 151 0.25 14.86 10.22
C SER A 151 -0.02 14.15 11.54
N GLY A 152 1.01 14.03 12.38
CA GLY A 152 0.85 13.59 13.76
C GLY A 152 2.15 13.62 14.54
N CYS A 153 2.05 13.49 15.86
CA CYS A 153 3.17 13.68 16.79
C CYS A 153 3.51 12.37 17.50
N PRO A 154 4.37 11.51 16.91
CA PRO A 154 4.60 10.18 17.48
C PRO A 154 5.35 10.26 18.82
N ASP A 155 6.25 11.23 18.98
CA ASP A 155 7.22 11.35 20.08
C ASP A 155 6.90 12.47 21.09
N ALA A 156 5.70 13.05 21.02
CA ALA A 156 5.25 14.21 21.80
C ALA A 156 6.13 15.47 21.66
N ARG A 157 7.03 15.53 20.67
CA ARG A 157 7.96 16.66 20.46
C ARG A 157 7.90 17.22 19.06
N ASN A 158 7.70 16.36 18.06
CA ASN A 158 7.83 16.69 16.66
C ASN A 158 6.59 16.21 15.91
N ILE A 159 6.00 17.10 15.12
CA ILE A 159 4.93 16.75 14.19
C ILE A 159 5.55 16.26 12.90
N TYR A 160 5.34 15.00 12.57
CA TYR A 160 5.76 14.40 11.30
C TYR A 160 4.64 14.55 10.30
N SER A 161 4.97 15.07 9.11
CA SER A 161 3.99 15.38 8.08
C SER A 161 4.35 14.73 6.74
N TYR A 162 3.34 14.19 6.06
CA TYR A 162 3.50 13.43 4.82
C TYR A 162 2.44 13.85 3.81
N ILE A 163 2.86 14.17 2.57
CA ILE A 163 1.93 14.19 1.45
C ILE A 163 1.74 12.74 1.00
N TYR A 164 0.52 12.22 1.06
CA TYR A 164 0.17 10.88 0.60
C TYR A 164 -0.61 10.96 -0.72
N ASP A 165 -0.13 10.26 -1.74
CA ASP A 165 -0.76 10.19 -3.05
C ASP A 165 -1.69 8.97 -3.11
N LEU A 166 -3.00 9.24 -3.19
CA LEU A 166 -4.06 8.24 -3.18
C LEU A 166 -4.03 7.34 -4.43
N THR A 167 -3.42 7.79 -5.52
CA THR A 167 -3.38 7.04 -6.79
C THR A 167 -2.24 6.03 -6.79
N THR A 168 -1.10 6.42 -6.25
CA THR A 168 0.14 5.63 -6.29
C THR A 168 0.45 4.90 -4.98
N GLY A 169 -0.20 5.28 -3.88
CA GLY A 169 0.07 4.77 -2.54
C GLY A 169 1.46 5.17 -2.00
N LYS A 170 2.09 6.18 -2.62
CA LYS A 170 3.40 6.70 -2.21
C LYS A 170 3.23 7.93 -1.34
N ALA A 171 4.22 8.20 -0.49
CA ALA A 171 4.26 9.38 0.34
C ALA A 171 5.53 10.21 0.14
N VAL A 172 5.47 11.49 0.50
CA VAL A 172 6.61 12.40 0.58
C VAL A 172 6.66 12.98 1.99
N PHE A 173 7.77 12.77 2.70
CA PHE A 173 7.97 13.34 4.03
C PHE A 173 8.36 14.82 3.91
N LEU A 174 7.65 15.67 4.64
CA LEU A 174 7.93 17.10 4.73
C LEU A 174 8.83 17.34 5.95
N ASP A 175 10.08 17.69 5.72
CA ASP A 175 11.12 17.84 6.75
C ASP A 175 10.97 19.16 7.53
N VAL A 176 9.92 19.21 8.34
CA VAL A 176 9.51 20.28 9.28
C VAL A 176 8.77 19.64 10.45
N TYR A 177 8.98 20.17 11.66
CA TYR A 177 8.62 19.45 12.89
C TYR A 177 7.60 20.17 13.78
N SER A 178 7.06 21.32 13.35
CA SER A 178 6.03 22.07 14.10
C SER A 178 4.65 22.06 13.44
N GLY A 179 4.49 21.36 12.31
CA GLY A 179 3.19 21.01 11.74
C GLY A 179 2.67 21.94 10.65
N TYR A 180 1.47 21.61 10.17
CA TYR A 180 0.74 22.33 9.14
C TYR A 180 0.22 23.66 9.65
N VAL A 181 0.23 24.68 8.78
CA VAL A 181 -0.35 26.00 9.06
C VAL A 181 -1.53 26.26 8.16
N ASP A 182 -1.30 26.25 6.84
CA ASP A 182 -2.36 26.47 5.85
C ASP A 182 -1.90 26.03 4.45
N THR A 183 -2.81 26.07 3.47
CA THR A 183 -2.52 25.95 2.05
C THR A 183 -2.79 27.30 1.40
N VAL A 184 -1.77 27.89 0.78
CA VAL A 184 -1.86 29.20 0.13
C VAL A 184 -1.78 29.05 -1.39
N GLU A 185 -2.45 29.92 -2.14
CA GLU A 185 -2.33 29.97 -3.60
C GLU A 185 -1.43 31.16 -3.99
N GLU A 186 -0.33 30.87 -4.69
CA GLU A 186 0.59 31.88 -5.24
C GLU A 186 0.70 31.67 -6.76
N ASP A 187 0.39 32.70 -7.55
CA ASP A 187 0.43 32.63 -9.03
C ASP A 187 -0.35 31.44 -9.62
N GLY A 188 -1.49 31.09 -9.02
CA GLY A 188 -2.32 29.94 -9.43
C GLY A 188 -1.74 28.57 -9.05
N ARG A 189 -0.75 28.53 -8.15
CA ARG A 189 -0.13 27.30 -7.66
C ARG A 189 -0.39 27.14 -6.17
N PRO A 190 -1.00 26.03 -5.73
CA PRO A 190 -1.16 25.74 -4.31
C PRO A 190 0.20 25.38 -3.69
N LEU A 191 0.50 26.00 -2.55
CA LEU A 191 1.66 25.73 -1.71
C LEU A 191 1.22 25.35 -0.31
N ILE A 192 1.88 24.37 0.28
CA ILE A 192 1.66 23.91 1.64
C ILE A 192 2.56 24.72 2.56
N LYS A 193 1.97 25.53 3.43
CA LYS A 193 2.68 26.32 4.44
C LYS A 193 2.77 25.50 5.73
N MET A 194 4.01 25.30 6.17
CA MET A 194 4.33 24.54 7.39
C MET A 194 5.11 25.40 8.37
N SER A 195 4.92 25.18 9.66
CA SER A 195 5.70 25.81 10.72
C SER A 195 6.88 24.93 11.15
N THR A 196 7.99 25.58 11.50
CA THR A 196 9.13 24.95 12.18
C THR A 196 9.86 26.01 13.00
N TYR A 197 10.97 25.64 13.62
CA TYR A 197 11.86 26.56 14.33
C TYR A 197 13.31 26.41 13.88
N ALA A 198 14.08 27.48 14.05
CA ALA A 198 15.54 27.42 14.00
C ALA A 198 16.15 28.09 15.23
N TYR A 199 17.45 27.89 15.41
CA TYR A 199 18.19 28.48 16.53
C TYR A 199 18.89 29.76 16.09
N ARG A 200 18.81 30.80 16.91
CA ARG A 200 19.54 32.05 16.67
C ARG A 200 21.05 31.77 16.74
N PRO A 201 21.88 32.25 15.79
CA PRO A 201 23.32 31.97 15.76
C PRO A 201 24.08 32.41 17.02
N ASN A 202 23.56 33.41 17.73
CA ASN A 202 24.14 33.95 18.97
C ASN A 202 23.72 33.19 20.24
N GLY A 203 23.02 32.05 20.12
CA GLY A 203 22.50 31.30 21.26
C GLY A 203 21.28 31.92 21.94
N GLY A 204 20.69 32.97 21.37
CA GLY A 204 19.52 33.69 21.90
C GLY A 204 18.18 32.95 21.79
N GLY A 205 18.18 31.62 21.80
CA GLY A 205 16.95 30.81 21.74
C GLY A 205 16.50 30.43 20.33
N ARG A 206 15.22 30.03 20.23
CA ARG A 206 14.56 29.60 18.98
C ARG A 206 13.77 30.75 18.36
N TYR A 207 13.58 30.71 17.05
CA TYR A 207 12.64 31.59 16.34
C TYR A 207 11.82 30.75 15.35
N GLY A 208 10.56 31.16 15.13
CA GLY A 208 9.65 30.50 14.22
C GLY A 208 10.02 30.76 12.76
N ILE A 209 9.83 29.76 11.92
CA ILE A 209 10.05 29.83 10.48
C ILE A 209 8.86 29.19 9.80
N TYR A 210 8.37 29.81 8.73
CA TYR A 210 7.49 29.15 7.78
C TYR A 210 8.28 28.56 6.62
N VAL A 211 7.94 27.34 6.25
CA VAL A 211 8.50 26.63 5.10
C VAL A 211 7.36 26.29 4.15
N TYR A 212 7.56 26.62 2.88
CA TYR A 212 6.58 26.41 1.83
C TYR A 212 7.01 25.26 0.94
N PHE A 213 6.11 24.33 0.71
CA PHE A 213 6.30 23.18 -0.17
C PHE A 213 5.33 23.22 -1.34
N ASP A 214 5.73 22.72 -2.50
CA ASP A 214 4.78 22.38 -3.55
C ASP A 214 4.01 21.08 -3.22
N MET A 215 3.06 20.72 -4.07
CA MET A 215 2.21 19.54 -3.91
C MET A 215 2.97 18.22 -4.13
N GLU A 216 4.21 18.29 -4.61
CA GLU A 216 5.15 17.18 -4.76
C GLU A 216 6.12 17.08 -3.56
N GLY A 217 5.98 17.98 -2.58
CA GLY A 217 6.78 18.04 -1.36
C GLY A 217 8.18 18.60 -1.57
N ASN A 218 8.44 19.31 -2.66
CA ASN A 218 9.69 20.04 -2.85
C ASN A 218 9.61 21.38 -2.11
N LYS A 219 10.67 21.71 -1.38
CA LYS A 219 10.78 22.98 -0.65
C LYS A 219 10.96 24.12 -1.66
N ILE A 220 10.03 25.08 -1.63
CA ILE A 220 10.04 26.24 -2.53
C ILE A 220 10.79 27.40 -1.89
N ARG A 221 10.42 27.76 -0.66
CA ARG A 221 11.01 28.87 0.09
C ARG A 221 10.82 28.71 1.59
N LYS A 222 11.53 29.54 2.34
CA LYS A 222 11.34 29.73 3.78
C LYS A 222 11.31 31.22 4.11
N GLU A 223 10.61 31.59 5.16
CA GLU A 223 10.56 32.95 5.69
C GLU A 223 10.49 32.88 7.22
N ASP A 224 10.93 33.94 7.88
CA ASP A 224 10.75 34.05 9.33
C ASP A 224 9.26 34.16 9.62
N ALA A 225 8.78 33.39 10.60
CA ALA A 225 7.45 33.62 11.12
C ALA A 225 7.43 35.04 11.75
N PRO A 226 6.30 35.74 11.74
CA PRO A 226 6.14 36.98 12.50
C PRO A 226 6.71 36.77 13.91
N GLU A 227 7.52 37.72 14.40
CA GLU A 227 7.85 37.71 15.82
C GLU A 227 6.51 37.94 16.54
N ASP A 228 5.99 36.88 17.15
CA ASP A 228 4.85 37.01 18.04
C ASP A 228 5.33 37.95 19.17
N GLU A 229 4.82 39.18 19.16
CA GLU A 229 4.86 40.05 20.33
C GLU A 229 4.07 39.32 21.42
N ASP A 230 4.79 38.67 22.33
CA ASP A 230 4.35 38.05 23.57
C ASP A 230 3.55 36.72 23.44
N TYR A 231 4.18 35.61 23.88
CA TYR A 231 3.51 34.47 24.52
C TYR A 231 3.81 34.49 26.02
#